data_AF-A0A1X2IVR3-F1
#
_entry.id   AF-A0A1X2IVR3-F1
#
_cell.length_a   1.000
_cell.length_b   1.000
_cell.length_c   1.000
_cell.angle_alpha   90.00
_cell.angle_beta   90.00
_cell.angle_gamma   90.00
#
_symmetry.space_group_name_H-M   'P 1'
#
loop_
_entity.id
_entity.type
_entity.pdbx_description
1 polymer ?
#
loop_
_entity_poly.entity_id
_entity_poly.type
_entity_poly.pdbx_seq_one_letter_code
_entity_poly.pdbx_strand_id
1 'polypeptide(L)'
;MMSLLPNEILLEIFSHMSLQQVYKMGTVCRSWQRQRDLAIYTVIRRQAKLHICASPKLKKGSMIDLALSSFNESTGMLEFKPVSPVSSAFSATSDNDHFNADIQGLRMVYSGWSHDVQPAYQKSLSPVERAQYAFHHEYNPIHQKLYLLPHYDSDNQQQRFWCGDLSVGALILLEKFAPFESVRIVLARVSIPWLLSGYPGRGPTFTKTHILKQRLKLNILGPDAGYVISNALTGTILKNDEDHGTVTRHSGTTAIGRWQHLNQELILRHIDPLVIWKYHIVQLFILGKSTLPLDEIITKIYIGEKEWEKMKPRLAKALLDKEQPSSSIRVSLTSRLRNLFHYNQY
;
A
#
# COMPACT_ATOMS: atom_id res chain seq x y z
N MET A 1 -35.79 6.37 2.63
CA MET A 1 -36.01 7.83 2.69
C MET A 1 -34.74 8.61 2.40
N MET A 2 -33.60 8.36 3.05
CA MET A 2 -32.37 9.13 2.79
C MET A 2 -31.69 8.90 1.42
N SER A 3 -32.10 7.88 0.66
CA SER A 3 -31.64 7.66 -0.73
C SER A 3 -32.27 8.60 -1.77
N LEU A 4 -33.28 9.38 -1.37
CA LEU A 4 -33.98 10.36 -2.21
C LEU A 4 -33.42 11.78 -2.04
N LEU A 5 -32.45 11.97 -1.14
CA LEU A 5 -31.82 13.28 -0.95
C LEU A 5 -31.05 13.67 -2.22
N PRO A 6 -31.15 14.94 -2.65
CA PRO A 6 -30.27 15.50 -3.67
C PRO A 6 -28.79 15.31 -3.31
N ASN A 7 -27.96 15.13 -4.33
CA ASN A 7 -26.53 14.87 -4.15
C ASN A 7 -25.82 16.01 -3.42
N GLU A 8 -26.27 17.24 -3.66
CA GLU A 8 -25.75 18.47 -3.06
C GLU A 8 -25.98 18.47 -1.54
N ILE A 9 -27.14 17.99 -1.09
CA ILE A 9 -27.44 17.87 0.35
C ILE A 9 -26.54 16.80 0.98
N LEU A 10 -26.30 15.69 0.29
CA LEU A 10 -25.39 14.66 0.79
C LEU A 10 -23.94 15.16 0.91
N LEU A 11 -23.46 15.93 -0.06
CA LEU A 11 -22.13 16.55 -0.01
C LEU A 11 -22.01 17.56 1.12
N GLU A 12 -23.05 18.38 1.33
CA GLU A 12 -23.10 19.32 2.45
C GLU A 12 -23.04 18.58 3.79
N ILE A 13 -23.84 17.53 3.96
CA ILE A 13 -23.81 16.66 5.16
C ILE A 13 -22.41 16.08 5.37
N PHE A 14 -21.75 15.58 4.32
CA PHE A 14 -20.40 15.02 4.40
C PHE A 14 -19.33 16.06 4.73
N SER A 15 -19.53 17.33 4.37
CA SER A 15 -18.58 18.41 4.69
C SER A 15 -18.45 18.66 6.21
N HIS A 16 -19.50 18.35 6.98
CA HIS A 16 -19.51 18.46 8.45
C HIS A 16 -18.99 17.20 9.16
N MET A 17 -18.51 16.21 8.43
CA MET A 17 -18.04 14.93 8.96
C MET A 17 -16.53 14.77 8.80
N SER A 18 -15.90 14.06 9.74
CA SER A 18 -14.50 13.62 9.56
C SER A 18 -14.37 12.65 8.39
N LEU A 19 -13.19 12.58 7.75
CA LEU A 19 -12.90 11.63 6.66
C LEU A 19 -13.26 10.18 7.01
N GLN A 20 -13.07 9.77 8.27
CA GLN A 20 -13.44 8.43 8.76
C GLN A 20 -14.95 8.21 8.81
N GLN A 21 -15.71 9.22 9.22
CA GLN A 21 -17.18 9.16 9.23
C GLN A 21 -17.71 9.12 7.81
N VAL A 22 -17.23 10.03 6.94
CA VAL A 22 -17.58 10.05 5.51
C VAL A 22 -17.31 8.69 4.89
N TYR A 23 -16.13 8.10 5.13
CA TYR A 23 -15.78 6.81 4.56
C TYR A 23 -16.79 5.70 4.89
N LYS A 24 -17.25 5.65 6.15
CA LYS A 24 -18.22 4.66 6.64
C LYS A 24 -19.60 4.82 5.99
N MET A 25 -19.98 6.03 5.56
CA MET A 25 -21.27 6.26 4.90
C MET A 25 -21.38 5.57 3.53
N GLY A 26 -20.25 5.19 2.92
CA GLY A 26 -20.26 4.52 1.62
C GLY A 26 -20.76 3.07 1.63
N THR A 27 -21.06 2.49 2.79
CA THR A 27 -21.65 1.14 2.89
C THR A 27 -23.18 1.15 2.75
N VAL A 28 -23.81 2.33 2.76
CA VAL A 28 -25.28 2.48 2.76
C VAL A 28 -25.89 2.10 1.41
N CYS A 29 -25.46 2.76 0.33
CA CYS A 29 -25.90 2.46 -1.03
C CYS A 29 -24.91 3.00 -2.07
N ARG A 30 -25.06 2.60 -3.35
CA ARG A 30 -24.15 3.02 -4.44
C ARG A 30 -24.14 4.54 -4.68
N SER A 31 -25.29 5.21 -4.52
CA SER A 31 -25.35 6.68 -4.67
C SER A 31 -24.51 7.38 -3.60
N TRP A 32 -24.68 6.97 -2.34
CA TRP A 32 -23.90 7.46 -1.21
C TRP A 32 -22.42 7.15 -1.34
N GLN A 33 -22.08 5.98 -1.90
CA GLN A 33 -20.69 5.62 -2.20
C GLN A 33 -20.05 6.62 -3.17
N ARG A 34 -20.74 7.00 -4.25
CA ARG A 34 -20.23 8.00 -5.21
C ARG A 34 -20.08 9.38 -4.57
N GLN A 35 -21.08 9.83 -3.82
CA GLN A 35 -21.02 11.14 -3.15
C GLN A 35 -19.95 11.18 -2.05
N ARG A 36 -19.76 10.08 -1.32
CA ARG A 36 -18.66 9.92 -0.38
C ARG A 36 -17.32 10.09 -1.09
N ASP A 37 -17.14 9.40 -2.21
CA ASP A 37 -15.89 9.40 -2.94
C ASP A 37 -15.56 10.81 -3.47
N LEU A 38 -16.57 11.52 -3.97
CA LEU A 38 -16.45 12.92 -4.38
C LEU A 38 -16.16 13.87 -3.21
N ALA A 39 -16.80 13.69 -2.05
CA ALA A 39 -16.54 14.47 -0.86
C ALA A 39 -15.09 14.27 -0.37
N ILE A 40 -14.62 13.01 -0.31
CA ILE A 40 -13.23 12.70 0.04
C ILE A 40 -12.27 13.36 -0.95
N TYR A 41 -12.51 13.21 -2.25
CA TYR A 41 -11.70 13.86 -3.29
C TYR A 41 -11.59 15.37 -3.07
N THR A 42 -12.72 16.02 -2.78
CA THR A 42 -12.79 17.48 -2.56
C THR A 42 -11.93 17.91 -1.36
N VAL A 43 -11.92 17.13 -0.29
CA VAL A 43 -11.09 17.39 0.90
C VAL A 43 -9.60 17.21 0.58
N ILE A 44 -9.23 16.09 -0.06
CA ILE A 44 -7.82 15.75 -0.29
C ILE A 44 -7.18 16.59 -1.40
N ARG A 45 -7.94 17.08 -2.39
CA ARG A 45 -7.43 17.80 -3.56
C ARG A 45 -6.53 18.98 -3.22
N ARG A 46 -6.73 19.63 -2.07
CA ARG A 46 -5.98 20.82 -1.66
C ARG A 46 -4.58 20.52 -1.12
N GLN A 47 -4.31 19.31 -0.65
CA GLN A 47 -3.11 18.99 0.15
C GLN A 47 -2.46 17.64 -0.21
N ALA A 48 -3.13 16.82 -1.02
CA ALA A 48 -2.67 15.49 -1.39
C ALA A 48 -1.41 15.53 -2.24
N LYS A 49 -0.33 14.96 -1.69
CA LYS A 49 0.87 14.60 -2.43
C LYS A 49 1.12 13.11 -2.29
N LEU A 50 1.61 12.50 -3.35
CA LEU A 50 2.07 11.13 -3.35
C LEU A 50 3.58 11.15 -3.61
N HIS A 51 4.32 10.46 -2.78
CA HIS A 51 5.76 10.32 -2.89
C HIS A 51 6.07 8.91 -3.38
N ILE A 52 6.89 8.78 -4.42
CA ILE A 52 7.40 7.49 -4.89
C ILE A 52 8.89 7.43 -4.61
N CYS A 53 9.32 6.35 -3.94
CA CYS A 53 10.71 6.17 -3.51
C CYS A 53 11.28 4.86 -4.05
N ALA A 54 12.56 4.87 -4.42
CA ALA A 54 13.33 3.67 -4.68
C ALA A 54 13.75 2.97 -3.37
N SER A 55 13.66 1.64 -3.33
CA SER A 55 14.06 0.79 -2.19
C SER A 55 15.52 0.32 -2.31
N PRO A 56 16.32 0.15 -1.23
CA PRO A 56 15.93 -0.12 0.17
C PRO A 56 16.21 0.99 1.17
N LYS A 57 16.81 2.11 0.74
CA LYS A 57 17.09 3.24 1.62
C LYS A 57 16.22 4.39 1.15
N LEU A 58 15.28 4.82 2.00
CA LEU A 58 14.61 6.13 1.91
C LEU A 58 15.66 7.23 2.06
N LYS A 59 16.60 7.36 1.12
CA LYS A 59 17.43 8.55 1.04
C LYS A 59 16.56 9.63 0.44
N LYS A 60 16.46 10.78 1.10
CA LYS A 60 15.67 11.95 0.67
C LYS A 60 15.95 12.40 -0.78
N GLY A 61 17.07 11.99 -1.38
CA GLY A 61 17.42 12.31 -2.77
C GLY A 61 16.91 11.34 -3.85
N SER A 62 16.13 10.31 -3.50
CA SER A 62 15.54 9.36 -4.47
C SER A 62 14.01 9.27 -4.33
N MET A 63 13.38 10.42 -4.11
CA MET A 63 11.94 10.56 -3.95
C MET A 63 11.41 11.44 -5.08
N ILE A 64 10.39 10.94 -5.78
CA ILE A 64 9.67 11.70 -6.81
C ILE A 64 8.33 12.12 -6.22
N ASP A 65 8.04 13.41 -6.29
CA ASP A 65 6.79 14.01 -5.81
C ASP A 65 5.76 14.04 -6.92
N LEU A 66 4.57 13.52 -6.62
CA LEU A 66 3.42 13.54 -7.51
C LEU A 66 2.29 14.36 -6.89
N ALA A 67 1.71 15.25 -7.68
CA ALA A 67 0.52 16.01 -7.32
C ALA A 67 -0.74 15.34 -7.87
N LEU A 68 -1.84 15.48 -7.14
CA LEU A 68 -3.15 15.02 -7.59
C LEU A 68 -3.57 15.77 -8.87
N SER A 69 -3.77 15.04 -9.97
CA SER A 69 -4.14 15.59 -11.27
C SER A 69 -5.63 15.46 -11.55
N SER A 70 -6.24 14.31 -11.28
CA SER A 70 -7.65 14.05 -11.63
C SER A 70 -8.29 13.00 -10.73
N PHE A 71 -9.61 12.93 -10.78
CA PHE A 71 -10.42 11.90 -10.11
C PHE A 71 -11.42 11.33 -11.11
N ASN A 72 -11.43 10.01 -11.23
CA ASN A 72 -12.39 9.30 -12.06
C ASN A 72 -13.56 8.83 -11.19
N GLU A 73 -14.69 9.55 -11.28
CA GLU A 73 -15.91 9.26 -10.52
C GLU A 73 -16.49 7.87 -10.79
N SER A 74 -16.30 7.33 -12.00
CA SER A 74 -16.84 6.03 -12.39
C SER A 74 -16.07 4.88 -11.73
N THR A 75 -14.77 5.04 -11.52
CA THR A 75 -13.89 4.01 -10.94
C THR A 75 -13.51 4.29 -9.48
N GLY A 76 -13.71 5.51 -8.98
CA GLY A 76 -13.23 5.94 -7.66
C GLY A 76 -11.70 6.02 -7.57
N MET A 77 -11.02 6.21 -8.71
CA MET A 77 -9.55 6.25 -8.78
C MET A 77 -9.04 7.68 -8.86
N LEU A 78 -8.01 7.96 -8.10
CA LEU A 78 -7.29 9.23 -8.06
C LEU A 78 -6.03 9.08 -8.92
N GLU A 79 -5.80 10.02 -9.83
CA GLU A 79 -4.60 10.05 -10.67
C GLU A 79 -3.64 11.12 -10.15
N PHE A 80 -2.40 10.72 -9.92
CA PHE A 80 -1.30 11.55 -9.47
C PHE A 80 -0.25 11.61 -10.58
N LYS A 81 0.28 12.80 -10.87
CA LYS A 81 1.31 13.01 -11.90
C LYS A 81 2.54 13.69 -11.29
N PRO A 82 3.75 13.44 -11.82
CA PRO A 82 4.94 14.16 -11.40
C PRO A 82 4.68 15.67 -11.41
N VAL A 83 5.15 16.37 -10.38
CA VAL A 83 5.13 17.83 -10.36
C VAL A 83 6.14 18.29 -11.39
N SER A 84 5.70 18.65 -12.59
CA SER A 84 6.62 19.15 -13.63
C SER A 84 7.47 20.27 -13.04
N PRO A 85 8.80 20.25 -13.22
CA PRO A 85 9.63 21.38 -12.84
C PRO A 85 9.10 22.57 -13.63
N VAL A 86 8.56 23.56 -12.92
CA VAL A 86 8.09 24.81 -13.52
C VAL A 86 9.25 25.35 -14.34
N SER A 87 9.03 25.48 -15.65
CA SER A 87 9.98 25.87 -16.68
C SER A 87 10.89 27.02 -16.24
N SER A 88 11.97 26.70 -15.56
CA SER A 88 13.10 27.58 -15.36
C SER A 88 14.05 27.23 -16.50
N ALA A 89 13.98 28.05 -17.55
CA ALA A 89 14.53 27.79 -18.88
C ALA A 89 16.07 27.67 -18.97
N PHE A 90 16.78 27.37 -17.88
CA PHE A 90 18.25 27.38 -17.83
C PHE A 90 18.88 26.36 -16.87
N SER A 91 18.39 25.12 -16.80
CA SER A 91 19.20 24.01 -16.24
C SER A 91 18.90 22.69 -16.92
N ALA A 92 19.74 22.30 -17.88
CA ALA A 92 19.72 21.01 -18.58
C ALA A 92 20.27 19.85 -17.71
N THR A 93 19.89 19.80 -16.43
CA THR A 93 20.37 18.80 -15.45
C THR A 93 19.27 18.34 -14.49
N SER A 94 17.99 18.33 -14.92
CA SER A 94 16.90 17.81 -14.09
C SER A 94 16.90 16.28 -14.01
N ASP A 95 17.91 15.71 -13.33
CA ASP A 95 18.05 14.30 -12.97
C ASP A 95 16.97 13.81 -11.97
N ASN A 96 16.02 14.66 -11.58
CA ASN A 96 15.11 14.40 -10.45
C ASN A 96 13.87 13.57 -10.79
N ASP A 97 13.55 13.34 -12.07
CA ASP A 97 12.33 12.62 -12.49
C ASP A 97 12.58 11.16 -12.89
N HIS A 98 13.84 10.71 -12.79
CA HIS A 98 14.25 9.39 -13.25
C HIS A 98 14.86 8.57 -12.12
N PHE A 99 14.61 7.28 -12.19
CA PHE A 99 15.24 6.27 -11.37
C PHE A 99 16.29 5.53 -12.17
N ASN A 100 17.42 5.23 -11.54
CA ASN A 100 18.46 4.37 -12.12
C ASN A 100 17.92 2.95 -12.41
N ALA A 101 18.54 2.31 -13.40
CA ALA A 101 18.24 0.97 -13.92
C ALA A 101 18.20 -0.14 -12.86
N ASP A 102 19.08 -0.01 -11.87
CA ASP A 102 19.37 -0.99 -10.84
C ASP A 102 18.30 -1.02 -9.73
N ILE A 103 17.25 -0.21 -9.86
CA ILE A 103 16.11 -0.23 -8.95
C ILE A 103 15.22 -1.43 -9.26
N GLN A 104 15.05 -2.31 -8.27
CA GLN A 104 14.22 -3.51 -8.38
C GLN A 104 12.82 -3.33 -7.78
N GLY A 105 12.55 -2.20 -7.13
CA GLY A 105 11.24 -1.94 -6.55
C GLY A 105 11.04 -0.52 -6.05
N LEU A 106 9.76 -0.11 -6.07
CA LEU A 106 9.28 1.21 -5.70
C LEU A 106 8.35 1.14 -4.50
N ARG A 107 8.25 2.22 -3.74
CA ARG A 107 7.30 2.37 -2.63
C ARG A 107 6.49 3.64 -2.82
N MET A 108 5.19 3.56 -2.57
CA MET A 108 4.28 4.70 -2.56
C MET A 108 4.03 5.17 -1.12
N VAL A 109 4.13 6.47 -0.88
CA VAL A 109 3.88 7.10 0.42
C VAL A 109 2.97 8.30 0.22
N TYR A 110 1.82 8.31 0.88
CA TYR A 110 0.89 9.44 0.81
C TYR A 110 1.21 10.47 1.90
N SER A 111 1.30 11.76 1.53
CA SER A 111 1.68 12.83 2.45
C SER A 111 0.70 13.05 3.60
N GLY A 112 -0.58 12.72 3.40
CA GLY A 112 -1.61 12.86 4.44
C GLY A 112 -1.63 11.70 5.44
N TRP A 113 -0.73 10.71 5.33
CA TRP A 113 -0.57 9.71 6.37
C TRP A 113 0.12 10.33 7.59
N SER A 114 -0.61 10.40 8.69
CA SER A 114 -0.10 10.93 9.96
C SER A 114 0.69 9.84 10.69
N HIS A 115 2.00 10.04 10.84
CA HIS A 115 2.85 9.17 11.65
C HIS A 115 2.82 9.52 13.16
N ASP A 116 2.23 10.66 13.54
CA ASP A 116 2.47 11.28 14.85
C ASP A 116 1.42 10.99 15.95
N VAL A 117 0.46 10.10 15.72
CA VAL A 117 -0.49 9.74 16.78
C VAL A 117 0.06 8.55 17.57
N GLN A 118 1.07 8.79 18.42
CA GLN A 118 1.41 7.81 19.45
C GLN A 118 0.30 7.79 20.49
N PRO A 119 -0.40 6.67 20.68
CA PRO A 119 -1.45 6.60 21.67
C PRO A 119 -0.88 6.75 23.09
N ALA A 120 -1.55 7.57 23.92
CA ALA A 120 -1.13 7.89 25.28
C ALA A 120 -0.86 6.65 26.17
N TYR A 121 -1.53 5.52 25.90
CA TYR A 121 -1.36 4.26 26.64
C TYR A 121 0.00 3.58 26.41
N GLN A 122 0.72 3.89 25.33
CA GLN A 122 2.03 3.29 25.06
C GLN A 122 3.05 3.62 26.15
N LYS A 123 2.96 4.80 26.78
CA LYS A 123 3.87 5.20 27.87
C LYS A 123 3.85 4.26 29.08
N SER A 124 2.80 3.46 29.23
CA SER A 124 2.63 2.51 30.33
C SER A 124 3.24 1.12 30.10
N LEU A 125 3.69 0.84 28.87
CA LEU A 125 4.33 -0.41 28.46
C LEU A 125 5.85 -0.30 28.60
N SER A 126 6.52 -1.41 28.88
CA SER A 126 7.98 -1.45 28.86
C SER A 126 8.52 -1.08 27.47
N PRO A 127 9.76 -0.60 27.34
CA PRO A 127 10.35 -0.26 26.04
C PRO A 127 10.27 -1.42 25.02
N VAL A 128 10.48 -2.66 25.49
CA VAL A 128 10.41 -3.86 24.64
C VAL A 128 8.97 -4.14 24.18
N GLU A 129 8.00 -4.04 25.10
CA GLU A 129 6.58 -4.20 24.77
C GLU A 129 6.07 -3.10 23.83
N ARG A 130 6.53 -1.86 24.00
CA ARG A 130 6.24 -0.76 23.07
C ARG A 130 6.79 -1.04 21.69
N ALA A 131 8.05 -1.47 21.60
CA ALA A 131 8.67 -1.81 20.33
C ALA A 131 7.92 -2.95 19.63
N GLN A 132 7.54 -4.00 20.37
CA GLN A 132 6.76 -5.12 19.84
C GLN A 132 5.35 -4.71 19.42
N TYR A 133 4.67 -3.90 20.25
CA TYR A 133 3.37 -3.34 19.92
C TYR A 133 3.45 -2.49 18.65
N ALA A 134 4.38 -1.54 18.56
CA ALA A 134 4.57 -0.72 17.37
C ALA A 134 4.87 -1.60 16.14
N PHE A 135 5.78 -2.55 16.28
CA PHE A 135 6.18 -3.45 15.20
C PHE A 135 5.03 -4.28 14.63
N HIS A 136 4.08 -4.75 15.45
CA HIS A 136 2.96 -5.59 15.00
C HIS A 136 1.64 -4.84 14.79
N HIS A 137 1.32 -3.83 15.59
CA HIS A 137 0.05 -3.10 15.55
C HIS A 137 0.08 -1.84 14.70
N GLU A 138 1.20 -1.12 14.66
CA GLU A 138 1.34 0.05 13.78
C GLU A 138 1.75 -0.36 12.36
N TYR A 139 2.08 -1.64 12.16
CA TYR A 139 2.34 -2.19 10.85
C TYR A 139 1.10 -2.15 9.96
N ASN A 140 1.23 -1.41 8.87
CA ASN A 140 0.29 -1.47 7.76
C ASN A 140 1.02 -2.05 6.53
N PRO A 141 0.62 -3.24 6.03
CA PRO A 141 1.26 -3.86 4.89
C PRO A 141 1.20 -2.99 3.64
N ILE A 142 0.14 -2.17 3.49
CA ILE A 142 -0.01 -1.25 2.36
C ILE A 142 1.08 -0.18 2.40
N HIS A 143 1.44 0.30 3.59
CA HIS A 143 2.44 1.34 3.74
C HIS A 143 3.84 0.84 3.46
N GLN A 144 4.13 -0.39 3.87
CA GLN A 144 5.47 -1.00 3.75
C GLN A 144 5.65 -1.78 2.45
N LYS A 145 4.62 -1.87 1.61
CA LYS A 145 4.65 -2.67 0.39
C LYS A 145 5.71 -2.15 -0.58
N LEU A 146 6.49 -3.09 -1.12
CA LEU A 146 7.39 -2.85 -2.22
C LEU A 146 6.73 -3.31 -3.53
N TYR A 147 6.58 -2.39 -4.47
CA TYR A 147 6.11 -2.65 -5.83
C TYR A 147 7.30 -3.04 -6.69
N LEU A 148 7.46 -4.34 -6.94
CA LEU A 148 8.60 -4.89 -7.66
C LEU A 148 8.51 -4.53 -9.16
N LEU A 149 9.65 -4.20 -9.74
CA LEU A 149 9.75 -3.92 -11.17
C LEU A 149 10.00 -5.23 -11.95
N PRO A 150 9.36 -5.42 -13.12
CA PRO A 150 9.66 -6.53 -14.01
C PRO A 150 11.12 -6.50 -14.46
N HIS A 151 11.66 -7.67 -14.81
CA HIS A 151 12.92 -7.72 -15.54
C HIS A 151 12.66 -7.32 -17.00
N TYR A 152 13.51 -6.46 -17.54
CA TYR A 152 13.36 -5.94 -18.90
C TYR A 152 14.34 -6.63 -19.82
N ASP A 153 13.86 -7.04 -20.99
CA ASP A 153 14.73 -7.38 -22.10
C ASP A 153 15.25 -6.09 -22.76
N SER A 154 16.50 -6.11 -23.22
CA SER A 154 17.21 -4.92 -23.75
C SER A 154 16.70 -4.44 -25.11
N ASP A 155 15.83 -5.22 -25.76
CA ASP A 155 15.62 -5.11 -27.20
C ASP A 155 14.57 -4.07 -27.62
N ASN A 156 13.78 -3.54 -26.68
CA ASN A 156 12.76 -2.52 -26.96
C ASN A 156 13.16 -1.13 -26.45
N GLN A 157 13.24 -0.16 -27.37
CA GLN A 157 13.78 1.17 -27.10
C GLN A 157 12.93 2.04 -26.16
N GLN A 158 11.62 1.80 -26.06
CA GLN A 158 10.74 2.50 -25.13
C GLN A 158 9.56 1.61 -24.77
N GLN A 159 9.41 1.28 -23.48
CA GLN A 159 8.32 0.43 -23.01
C GLN A 159 7.61 1.11 -21.83
N ARG A 160 6.28 1.24 -21.96
CA ARG A 160 5.38 1.64 -20.87
C ARG A 160 4.77 0.43 -20.21
N PHE A 161 4.73 0.43 -18.90
CA PHE A 161 4.26 -0.71 -18.15
C PHE A 161 3.73 -0.27 -16.77
N TRP A 162 2.72 -0.99 -16.28
CA TRP A 162 2.15 -0.78 -14.96
C TRP A 162 2.82 -1.70 -13.94
N CYS A 163 3.19 -1.16 -12.77
CA CYS A 163 3.55 -1.96 -11.60
C CYS A 163 2.67 -1.55 -10.41
N GLY A 164 2.32 -2.49 -9.52
CA GLY A 164 1.39 -2.16 -8.46
C GLY A 164 0.74 -3.33 -7.74
N ASP A 165 -0.40 -3.02 -7.13
CA ASP A 165 -1.35 -3.96 -6.57
C ASP A 165 -2.77 -3.53 -6.95
N LEU A 166 -3.32 -4.20 -7.96
CA LEU A 166 -4.68 -3.95 -8.40
C LEU A 166 -5.69 -4.23 -7.29
N SER A 167 -5.48 -5.24 -6.44
CA SER A 167 -6.46 -5.65 -5.41
C SER A 167 -6.67 -4.60 -4.33
N VAL A 168 -5.65 -3.78 -4.08
CA VAL A 168 -5.72 -2.62 -3.15
C VAL A 168 -5.96 -1.32 -3.93
N GLY A 169 -5.91 -1.38 -5.27
CA GLY A 169 -6.11 -0.26 -6.16
C GLY A 169 -4.97 0.75 -6.07
N ALA A 170 -3.72 0.29 -6.19
CA ALA A 170 -2.54 1.15 -6.20
C ALA A 170 -1.61 0.75 -7.34
N LEU A 171 -1.46 1.61 -8.33
CA LEU A 171 -0.75 1.33 -9.58
C LEU A 171 0.18 2.50 -9.92
N ILE A 172 1.34 2.21 -10.48
CA ILE A 172 2.31 3.17 -10.99
C ILE A 172 2.53 2.85 -12.47
N LEU A 173 2.30 3.82 -13.34
CA LEU A 173 2.67 3.74 -14.74
C LEU A 173 4.10 4.25 -14.89
N LEU A 174 4.93 3.39 -15.44
CA LEU A 174 6.35 3.63 -15.64
C LEU A 174 6.66 3.61 -17.12
N GLU A 175 7.69 4.34 -17.50
CA GLU A 175 8.23 4.38 -18.85
C GLU A 175 9.74 4.22 -18.78
N LYS A 176 10.25 3.21 -19.50
CA LYS A 176 11.68 2.96 -19.59
C LYS A 176 12.25 3.62 -20.84
N PHE A 177 13.42 4.24 -20.70
CA PHE A 177 14.17 4.82 -21.81
C PHE A 177 15.47 4.04 -22.04
N ALA A 178 15.60 3.38 -23.21
CA ALA A 178 16.91 2.98 -23.71
C ALA A 178 17.58 4.20 -24.38
N PRO A 179 18.91 4.40 -24.29
CA PRO A 179 19.96 3.51 -23.78
C PRO A 179 20.36 3.72 -22.32
N PHE A 180 19.81 4.72 -21.63
CA PHE A 180 20.25 5.12 -20.28
C PHE A 180 19.72 4.22 -19.15
N GLU A 181 18.99 3.16 -19.52
CA GLU A 181 18.32 2.22 -18.61
C GLU A 181 17.52 2.90 -17.49
N SER A 182 17.07 4.14 -17.70
CA SER A 182 16.36 4.88 -16.67
C SER A 182 14.86 4.57 -16.69
N VAL A 183 14.25 4.62 -15.52
CA VAL A 183 12.80 4.44 -15.35
C VAL A 183 12.20 5.78 -14.94
N ARG A 184 11.29 6.29 -15.76
CA ARG A 184 10.49 7.48 -15.48
C ARG A 184 9.14 7.10 -14.94
N ILE A 185 8.67 7.84 -13.94
CA ILE A 185 7.27 7.75 -13.51
C ILE A 185 6.42 8.61 -14.42
N VAL A 186 5.43 8.01 -15.09
CA VAL A 186 4.47 8.76 -15.91
C VAL A 186 3.34 9.29 -15.03
N LEU A 187 2.75 8.40 -14.22
CA LEU A 187 1.68 8.72 -13.27
C LEU A 187 1.50 7.58 -12.26
N ALA A 188 0.71 7.83 -11.22
CA ALA A 188 0.22 6.81 -10.31
C ALA A 188 -1.29 6.90 -10.17
N ARG A 189 -1.96 5.75 -10.03
CA ARG A 189 -3.39 5.64 -9.76
C ARG A 189 -3.61 4.97 -8.42
N VAL A 190 -4.32 5.63 -7.53
CA VAL A 190 -4.66 5.08 -6.22
C VAL A 190 -6.16 5.16 -5.94
N SER A 191 -6.68 4.15 -5.26
CA SER A 191 -8.07 4.10 -4.83
C SER A 191 -8.25 4.90 -3.54
N ILE A 192 -9.45 5.40 -3.30
CA ILE A 192 -9.80 6.05 -2.03
C ILE A 192 -9.56 5.12 -0.82
N PRO A 193 -9.93 3.82 -0.86
CA PRO A 193 -9.57 2.87 0.20
C PRO A 193 -8.05 2.80 0.48
N TRP A 194 -7.21 2.79 -0.56
CA TRP A 194 -5.75 2.79 -0.40
C TRP A 194 -5.27 4.05 0.31
N LEU A 195 -5.75 5.22 -0.13
CA LEU A 195 -5.35 6.51 0.45
C LEU A 195 -5.75 6.61 1.92
N LEU A 196 -6.95 6.15 2.25
CA LEU A 196 -7.47 6.18 3.61
C LEU A 196 -6.88 5.10 4.53
N SER A 197 -6.14 4.14 3.99
CA SER A 197 -5.53 3.05 4.77
C SER A 197 -4.57 3.54 5.86
N GLY A 198 -3.98 4.73 5.71
CA GLY A 198 -3.03 5.30 6.66
C GLY A 198 -3.56 6.31 7.66
N TYR A 199 -4.87 6.51 7.74
CA TYR A 199 -5.42 7.41 8.77
C TYR A 199 -5.52 6.68 10.13
N PRO A 200 -4.92 7.23 11.20
CA PRO A 200 -4.97 6.62 12.53
C PRO A 200 -6.41 6.61 13.08
N GLY A 201 -6.91 5.44 13.49
CA GLY A 201 -8.21 5.31 14.15
C GLY A 201 -9.30 4.60 13.34
N ARG A 202 -9.05 3.33 12.96
CA ARG A 202 -9.92 2.55 12.06
C ARG A 202 -9.91 3.13 10.64
N GLY A 203 -8.77 3.01 9.96
CA GLY A 203 -8.82 2.80 8.51
C GLY A 203 -9.75 1.62 8.21
N PRO A 204 -10.26 1.47 6.97
CA PRO A 204 -10.95 0.25 6.58
C PRO A 204 -10.13 -0.93 7.09
N THR A 205 -10.70 -1.72 8.01
CA THR A 205 -10.20 -3.08 8.18
C THR A 205 -10.38 -3.66 6.80
N PHE A 206 -9.29 -3.77 6.05
CA PHE A 206 -9.21 -4.64 4.90
C PHE A 206 -9.33 -6.05 5.48
N THR A 207 -10.52 -6.40 5.95
CA THR A 207 -10.89 -7.79 6.15
C THR A 207 -10.63 -8.43 4.80
N LYS A 208 -9.95 -9.57 4.76
CA LYS A 208 -9.67 -10.35 3.54
C LYS A 208 -10.88 -10.43 2.59
N THR A 209 -12.10 -10.31 3.14
CA THR A 209 -13.38 -10.21 2.43
C THR A 209 -13.62 -8.97 1.56
N HIS A 210 -13.03 -7.80 1.83
CA HIS A 210 -13.14 -6.61 0.96
C HIS A 210 -12.17 -6.65 -0.23
N ILE A 211 -11.06 -7.39 -0.09
CA ILE A 211 -10.08 -7.66 -1.15
C ILE A 211 -10.70 -8.54 -2.27
N LEU A 212 -11.82 -9.21 -1.99
CA LEU A 212 -12.44 -10.20 -2.89
C LEU A 212 -13.70 -9.76 -3.64
N LYS A 213 -14.18 -8.50 -3.53
CA LYS A 213 -15.43 -8.09 -4.20
C LYS A 213 -15.35 -6.89 -5.15
N GLN A 214 -14.21 -6.21 -5.26
CA GLN A 214 -14.02 -5.30 -6.39
C GLN A 214 -13.50 -6.10 -7.58
N ARG A 215 -14.44 -6.64 -8.36
CA ARG A 215 -14.24 -6.93 -9.79
C ARG A 215 -13.83 -5.62 -10.48
N LEU A 216 -12.55 -5.30 -10.39
CA LEU A 216 -11.91 -4.25 -11.18
C LEU A 216 -11.92 -4.77 -12.61
N LYS A 217 -12.97 -4.42 -13.36
CA LYS A 217 -12.99 -4.59 -14.81
C LYS A 217 -11.77 -3.86 -15.37
N LEU A 218 -11.12 -4.49 -16.35
CA LEU A 218 -9.98 -3.98 -17.12
C LEU A 218 -10.11 -2.53 -17.66
N ASN A 219 -11.30 -1.93 -17.59
CA ASN A 219 -11.59 -0.54 -17.97
C ASN A 219 -10.86 0.54 -17.13
N ILE A 220 -10.19 0.19 -16.03
CA ILE A 220 -9.48 1.15 -15.16
C ILE A 220 -8.16 1.64 -15.78
N LEU A 221 -7.63 0.93 -16.78
CA LEU A 221 -6.32 1.24 -17.34
C LEU A 221 -6.38 2.23 -18.50
N GLY A 222 -7.57 2.49 -19.07
CA GLY A 222 -7.73 3.37 -20.22
C GLY A 222 -7.24 2.72 -21.54
N PRO A 223 -7.21 3.48 -22.65
CA PRO A 223 -6.80 2.98 -23.97
C PRO A 223 -5.31 2.64 -24.08
N ASP A 224 -4.49 3.05 -23.11
CA ASP A 224 -3.04 2.77 -23.07
C ASP A 224 -2.69 1.38 -22.49
N ALA A 225 -3.68 0.48 -22.43
CA ALA A 225 -3.53 -0.82 -21.78
C ALA A 225 -2.76 -1.82 -22.67
N GLY A 226 -1.43 -1.81 -22.54
CA GLY A 226 -0.67 -3.05 -22.56
C GLY A 226 -1.17 -3.99 -21.44
N TYR A 227 -1.14 -5.29 -21.72
CA TYR A 227 -1.73 -6.44 -21.00
C TYR A 227 -1.85 -6.37 -19.46
N VAL A 228 -2.79 -7.14 -18.88
CA VAL A 228 -3.03 -7.20 -17.43
C VAL A 228 -3.16 -8.65 -17.00
N ILE A 229 -2.31 -9.10 -16.09
CA ILE A 229 -2.53 -10.36 -15.37
C ILE A 229 -2.60 -10.02 -13.88
N SER A 230 -3.80 -10.22 -13.32
CA SER A 230 -4.14 -9.96 -11.93
C SER A 230 -4.23 -11.27 -11.18
N ASN A 231 -3.52 -11.41 -10.06
CA ASN A 231 -3.90 -12.37 -9.04
C ASN A 231 -3.65 -11.77 -7.65
N ALA A 232 -4.63 -11.93 -6.76
CA ALA A 232 -4.73 -11.30 -5.44
C ALA A 232 -3.60 -11.68 -4.47
N LEU A 233 -2.71 -12.59 -4.89
CA LEU A 233 -1.61 -13.12 -4.10
C LEU A 233 -0.23 -12.95 -4.77
N THR A 234 -0.11 -12.60 -6.06
CA THR A 234 1.17 -12.67 -6.82
C THR A 234 1.75 -11.33 -7.31
N GLY A 235 1.20 -10.16 -6.93
CA GLY A 235 1.74 -8.89 -7.40
C GLY A 235 1.64 -8.74 -8.93
N THR A 236 1.73 -7.51 -9.44
CA THR A 236 1.52 -7.26 -10.87
C THR A 236 2.85 -7.35 -11.61
N ILE A 237 2.99 -8.29 -12.55
CA ILE A 237 4.15 -8.42 -13.44
C ILE A 237 3.61 -8.68 -14.84
N LEU A 238 4.11 -7.90 -15.80
CA LEU A 238 3.68 -7.90 -17.19
C LEU A 238 4.59 -8.83 -18.01
N LYS A 239 4.02 -9.75 -18.78
CA LYS A 239 4.73 -10.48 -19.84
C LYS A 239 3.87 -10.44 -21.12
N ASN A 240 4.49 -10.17 -22.26
CA ASN A 240 3.86 -10.32 -23.56
C ASN A 240 3.75 -11.82 -23.87
N ASP A 241 2.56 -12.28 -24.26
CA ASP A 241 2.40 -13.58 -24.89
C ASP A 241 2.99 -13.50 -26.30
N GLU A 242 4.23 -13.95 -26.42
CA GLU A 242 4.85 -14.59 -27.59
C GLU A 242 6.27 -15.00 -27.18
N ASP A 243 6.40 -16.00 -26.28
CA ASP A 243 7.61 -16.82 -26.28
C ASP A 243 7.50 -18.08 -25.43
N HIS A 244 7.54 -19.23 -26.12
CA HIS A 244 7.82 -20.54 -25.54
C HIS A 244 9.33 -20.64 -25.24
N GLY A 245 9.77 -20.09 -24.11
CA GLY A 245 11.15 -20.13 -23.67
C GLY A 245 11.30 -20.75 -22.28
N THR A 246 11.98 -21.90 -22.22
CA THR A 246 12.31 -22.68 -21.02
C THR A 246 13.07 -21.85 -19.98
N VAL A 247 12.48 -21.72 -18.79
CA VAL A 247 13.14 -21.13 -17.62
C VAL A 247 14.03 -22.19 -16.97
N THR A 248 15.35 -22.09 -17.18
CA THR A 248 16.34 -22.66 -16.27
C THR A 248 17.45 -21.64 -16.02
N ARG A 249 17.66 -21.28 -14.74
CA ARG A 249 18.96 -21.26 -14.05
C ARG A 249 18.84 -20.69 -12.63
N HIS A 250 19.10 -21.56 -11.66
CA HIS A 250 19.29 -21.25 -10.26
C HIS A 250 20.65 -20.55 -10.07
N SER A 251 20.62 -19.22 -10.05
CA SER A 251 21.65 -18.26 -9.59
C SER A 251 21.30 -16.82 -10.03
N GLY A 252 20.33 -16.65 -10.95
CA GLY A 252 19.84 -15.39 -11.51
C GLY A 252 18.33 -15.16 -11.36
N THR A 253 17.76 -15.45 -10.17
CA THR A 253 16.33 -15.20 -9.93
C THR A 253 16.05 -13.69 -9.81
N THR A 254 15.02 -13.20 -10.50
CA THR A 254 14.58 -11.80 -10.39
C THR A 254 14.02 -11.52 -8.99
N ALA A 255 13.92 -10.25 -8.58
CA ALA A 255 13.32 -9.90 -7.28
C ALA A 255 11.91 -10.47 -7.14
N ILE A 256 11.16 -10.44 -8.25
CA ILE A 256 9.88 -11.09 -8.44
C ILE A 256 9.94 -12.59 -8.14
N GLY A 257 10.90 -13.32 -8.73
CA GLY A 257 11.03 -14.76 -8.52
C GLY A 257 11.34 -15.11 -7.06
N ARG A 258 12.22 -14.34 -6.41
CA ARG A 258 12.51 -14.50 -4.96
C ARG A 258 11.28 -14.26 -4.10
N TRP A 259 10.51 -13.22 -4.43
CA TRP A 259 9.28 -12.90 -3.72
C TRP A 259 8.19 -13.97 -3.91
N GLN A 260 8.00 -14.47 -5.14
CA GLN A 260 7.05 -15.56 -5.43
C GLN A 260 7.40 -16.83 -4.66
N HIS A 261 8.68 -17.22 -4.66
CA HIS A 261 9.15 -18.40 -3.94
C HIS A 261 8.95 -18.28 -2.43
N LEU A 262 9.33 -17.12 -1.84
CA LEU A 262 9.06 -16.85 -0.43
C LEU A 262 7.57 -16.92 -0.09
N ASN A 263 6.72 -16.34 -0.93
CA ASN A 263 5.28 -16.33 -0.71
C ASN A 263 4.67 -17.75 -0.72
N GLN A 264 5.08 -18.58 -1.69
CA GLN A 264 4.67 -19.99 -1.75
C GLN A 264 5.05 -20.75 -0.47
N GLU A 265 6.30 -20.60 -0.02
CA GLU A 265 6.78 -21.24 1.21
C GLU A 265 6.01 -20.80 2.46
N LEU A 266 5.67 -19.52 2.58
CA LEU A 266 4.87 -19.02 3.71
C LEU A 266 3.47 -19.62 3.71
N ILE A 267 2.83 -19.71 2.54
CA ILE A 267 1.51 -20.34 2.38
C ILE A 267 1.56 -21.81 2.80
N LEU A 268 2.58 -22.55 2.35
CA LEU A 268 2.77 -23.97 2.71
C LEU A 268 2.95 -24.17 4.22
N ARG A 269 3.53 -23.19 4.92
CA ARG A 269 3.70 -23.21 6.38
C ARG A 269 2.58 -22.52 7.16
N HIS A 270 1.47 -22.17 6.50
CA HIS A 270 0.32 -21.49 7.10
C HIS A 270 0.67 -20.14 7.77
N ILE A 271 1.65 -19.43 7.24
CA ILE A 271 2.01 -18.08 7.67
C ILE A 271 1.36 -17.07 6.72
N ASP A 272 0.73 -16.02 7.24
CA ASP A 272 0.13 -14.97 6.40
C ASP A 272 1.21 -14.28 5.55
N PRO A 273 1.14 -14.36 4.20
CA PRO A 273 2.11 -13.72 3.34
C PRO A 273 2.18 -12.21 3.45
N LEU A 274 1.14 -11.55 3.96
CA LEU A 274 1.16 -10.10 4.15
C LEU A 274 2.13 -9.67 5.25
N VAL A 275 2.58 -10.59 6.09
CA VAL A 275 3.54 -10.29 7.15
C VAL A 275 4.93 -9.94 6.61
N ILE A 276 5.25 -10.35 5.38
CA ILE A 276 6.60 -10.19 4.81
C ILE A 276 7.10 -8.75 4.79
N TRP A 277 6.22 -7.78 4.53
CA TRP A 277 6.64 -6.38 4.41
C TRP A 277 7.00 -5.74 5.74
N LYS A 278 6.69 -6.42 6.85
CA LYS A 278 7.04 -6.02 8.20
C LYS A 278 8.53 -6.23 8.49
N TYR A 279 9.13 -7.23 7.86
CA TYR A 279 10.49 -7.65 8.15
C TYR A 279 11.47 -7.05 7.14
N HIS A 280 12.34 -6.15 7.61
CA HIS A 280 13.36 -5.55 6.74
C HIS A 280 14.26 -6.60 6.06
N ILE A 281 14.57 -7.69 6.77
CA ILE A 281 15.39 -8.77 6.23
C ILE A 281 14.77 -9.44 4.99
N VAL A 282 13.44 -9.47 4.93
CA VAL A 282 12.71 -9.99 3.77
C VAL A 282 12.83 -9.05 2.59
N GLN A 283 12.74 -7.74 2.81
CA GLN A 283 12.96 -6.74 1.76
C GLN A 283 14.37 -6.87 1.18
N LEU A 284 15.38 -7.03 2.05
CA LEU A 284 16.76 -7.27 1.61
C LEU A 284 16.89 -8.57 0.81
N PHE A 285 16.24 -9.65 1.24
CA PHE A 285 16.23 -10.92 0.52
C PHE A 285 15.59 -10.80 -0.86
N ILE A 286 14.39 -10.21 -0.95
CA ILE A 286 13.69 -9.99 -2.20
C ILE A 286 14.57 -9.16 -3.17
N LEU A 287 15.30 -8.18 -2.65
CA LEU A 287 16.22 -7.36 -3.43
C LEU A 287 17.58 -8.01 -3.72
N GLY A 288 17.81 -9.26 -3.31
CA GLY A 288 19.08 -9.98 -3.51
C GLY A 288 20.24 -9.42 -2.68
N LYS A 289 19.94 -8.68 -1.61
CA LYS A 289 20.89 -8.01 -0.71
C LYS A 289 21.05 -8.73 0.63
N SER A 290 20.28 -9.78 0.88
CA SER A 290 20.42 -10.63 2.05
C SER A 290 21.41 -11.76 1.77
N THR A 291 22.28 -12.04 2.75
CA THR A 291 23.13 -13.24 2.74
C THR A 291 22.43 -14.46 3.33
N LEU A 292 21.28 -14.27 3.99
CA LEU A 292 20.56 -15.37 4.63
C LEU A 292 19.83 -16.25 3.62
N PRO A 293 19.84 -17.58 3.81
CA PRO A 293 19.02 -18.49 3.02
C PRO A 293 17.53 -18.31 3.33
N LEU A 294 16.69 -18.72 2.38
CA LEU A 294 15.23 -18.60 2.47
C LEU A 294 14.67 -19.27 3.73
N ASP A 295 15.14 -20.49 4.05
CA ASP A 295 14.67 -21.23 5.23
C ASP A 295 14.95 -20.50 6.54
N GLU A 296 16.09 -19.82 6.66
CA GLU A 296 16.41 -19.04 7.85
C GLU A 296 15.51 -17.80 7.96
N ILE A 297 15.20 -17.15 6.85
CA ILE A 297 14.28 -16.01 6.80
C ILE A 297 12.87 -16.45 7.24
N ILE A 298 12.37 -17.56 6.69
CA ILE A 298 11.05 -18.10 7.06
C ILE A 298 11.04 -18.47 8.54
N THR A 299 12.11 -19.08 9.04
CA THR A 299 12.24 -19.44 10.45
C THR A 299 12.19 -18.21 11.35
N LYS A 300 12.89 -17.12 10.98
CA LYS A 300 12.86 -15.85 11.70
C LYS A 300 11.47 -15.21 11.71
N ILE A 301 10.75 -15.23 10.57
CA ILE A 301 9.36 -14.76 10.50
C ILE A 301 8.49 -15.59 11.44
N TYR A 302 8.57 -16.92 11.34
CA TYR A 302 7.77 -17.84 12.14
C TYR A 302 7.98 -17.64 13.64
N ILE A 303 9.23 -17.57 14.09
CA ILE A 303 9.58 -17.34 15.50
C ILE A 303 9.00 -15.99 15.96
N GLY A 304 9.21 -14.92 15.19
CA GLY A 304 8.72 -13.59 15.54
C GLY A 304 7.19 -13.53 15.66
N GLU A 305 6.46 -14.15 14.72
CA GLU A 305 5.00 -14.22 14.79
C GLU A 305 4.51 -15.12 15.93
N LYS A 306 5.19 -16.23 16.22
CA LYS A 306 4.85 -17.10 17.36
C LYS A 306 5.09 -16.43 18.71
N GLU A 307 6.16 -15.67 18.85
CA GLU A 307 6.43 -14.88 20.06
C GLU A 307 5.36 -13.81 20.26
N TRP A 308 4.96 -13.16 19.17
CA TRP A 308 3.88 -12.19 19.19
C TRP A 308 2.54 -12.80 19.58
N GLU A 309 2.17 -13.97 19.04
CA GLU A 309 0.96 -14.69 19.44
C GLU A 309 0.90 -14.94 20.95
N LYS A 310 2.05 -15.23 21.57
CA LYS A 310 2.16 -15.42 23.03
C LYS A 310 2.06 -14.11 23.81
N MET A 311 2.62 -13.03 23.28
CA MET A 311 2.63 -11.71 23.93
C MET A 311 1.28 -10.98 23.84
N LYS A 312 0.56 -11.17 22.72
CA LYS A 312 -0.66 -10.43 22.38
C LYS A 312 -1.74 -10.44 23.48
N PRO A 313 -2.07 -11.58 24.13
CA PRO A 313 -3.06 -11.58 25.22
C PRO A 313 -2.61 -10.76 26.44
N ARG A 314 -1.32 -10.80 26.78
CA ARG A 314 -0.75 -10.07 27.92
C ARG A 314 -0.78 -8.57 27.67
N LEU A 315 -0.37 -8.15 26.47
CA LEU A 315 -0.45 -6.75 26.03
C LEU A 315 -1.89 -6.26 26.01
N ALA A 316 -2.82 -7.05 25.46
CA ALA A 316 -4.24 -6.69 25.43
C ALA A 316 -4.80 -6.48 26.85
N LYS A 317 -4.45 -7.36 27.80
CA LYS A 317 -4.83 -7.22 29.21
C LYS A 317 -4.19 -5.99 29.86
N ALA A 318 -2.90 -5.75 29.65
CA ALA A 318 -2.21 -4.59 30.22
C ALA A 318 -2.77 -3.24 29.71
N LEU A 319 -3.19 -3.20 28.45
CA LEU A 319 -3.87 -2.03 27.87
C LEU A 319 -5.29 -1.85 28.43
N LEU A 320 -5.98 -2.95 28.74
CA LEU A 320 -7.32 -2.97 29.33
C LEU A 320 -7.35 -2.56 30.81
N ASP A 321 -6.46 -3.14 31.61
CA ASP A 321 -6.47 -2.98 33.07
C ASP A 321 -6.05 -1.57 33.50
N LYS A 322 -5.30 -0.85 32.66
CA LYS A 322 -4.84 0.52 32.93
C LYS A 322 -5.80 1.61 32.43
N GLU A 323 -6.98 1.25 31.90
CA GLU A 323 -7.99 2.17 31.35
C GLU A 323 -9.28 2.32 32.20
N GLN A 324 -9.28 1.93 33.49
CA GLN A 324 -10.41 2.27 34.37
C GLN A 324 -10.50 3.79 34.67
N PRO A 325 -11.72 4.38 34.78
CA PRO A 325 -12.14 5.43 33.85
C PRO A 325 -12.44 6.80 34.50
N SER A 326 -12.09 7.90 33.81
CA SER A 326 -12.93 9.10 33.86
C SER A 326 -14.13 8.92 32.91
N SER A 327 -15.32 9.25 33.39
CA SER A 327 -16.60 8.60 33.09
C SER A 327 -17.27 8.88 31.73
N SER A 328 -16.60 9.42 30.71
CA SER A 328 -17.29 9.84 29.46
C SER A 328 -17.02 9.03 28.18
N ILE A 329 -16.12 8.04 28.18
CA ILE A 329 -15.67 7.37 26.93
C ILE A 329 -15.96 5.86 26.93
N ARG A 330 -17.19 5.44 27.29
CA ARG A 330 -17.56 4.01 27.31
C ARG A 330 -17.83 3.37 25.94
N VAL A 331 -18.13 4.15 24.90
CA VAL A 331 -18.63 3.59 23.61
C VAL A 331 -17.52 3.33 22.58
N SER A 332 -16.34 3.94 22.72
CA SER A 332 -15.28 3.86 21.69
C SER A 332 -14.35 2.64 21.81
N LEU A 333 -14.28 2.01 22.99
CA LEU A 333 -13.20 1.08 23.39
C LEU A 333 -13.55 -0.41 23.32
N THR A 334 -14.77 -0.81 23.68
CA THR A 334 -15.25 -2.21 23.53
C THR A 334 -15.22 -2.68 22.06
N SER A 335 -15.38 -1.75 21.12
CA SER A 335 -15.23 -2.01 19.68
C SER A 335 -13.78 -1.98 19.17
N ARG A 336 -12.83 -1.36 19.90
CA ARG A 336 -11.38 -1.40 19.59
C ARG A 336 -10.76 -2.73 20.00
N LEU A 337 -11.18 -3.29 21.13
CA LEU A 337 -10.68 -4.55 21.66
C LEU A 337 -11.26 -5.76 20.92
N ARG A 338 -12.52 -5.71 20.47
CA ARG A 338 -13.14 -6.78 19.66
C ARG A 338 -12.36 -7.06 18.36
N ASN A 339 -11.68 -6.05 17.81
CA ASN A 339 -10.81 -6.20 16.64
C ASN A 339 -9.39 -6.73 16.95
N LEU A 340 -8.91 -6.64 18.21
CA LEU A 340 -7.68 -7.34 18.61
C LEU A 340 -7.84 -8.85 18.48
N PHE A 341 -9.05 -9.36 18.69
CA PHE A 341 -9.36 -10.79 18.68
C PHE A 341 -9.79 -11.33 17.31
N HIS A 342 -10.29 -10.48 16.40
CA HIS A 342 -10.77 -10.93 15.08
C HIS A 342 -9.72 -11.00 13.97
N TYR A 343 -8.48 -10.59 14.22
CA TYR A 343 -7.46 -10.57 13.16
C TYR A 343 -6.97 -11.98 12.73
N ASN A 344 -7.20 -13.04 13.53
CA ASN A 344 -6.69 -14.40 13.27
C ASN A 344 -7.75 -15.52 13.34
N GLN A 345 -9.02 -15.23 13.12
CA GLN A 345 -9.97 -16.29 12.76
C GLN A 345 -10.15 -16.23 11.25
N TYR A 346 -9.64 -17.26 10.56
CA TYR A 346 -9.57 -17.54 9.11
C TYR A 346 -8.23 -17.26 8.41
#